data_AF-A0A9D4WKU2-F1
#
_entry.id   AF-A0A9D4WKU2-F1
#
_cell.length_a   1.000
_cell.length_b   1.000
_cell.length_c   1.000
_cell.angle_alpha   90.00
_cell.angle_beta   90.00
_cell.angle_gamma   90.00
#
_symmetry.space_group_name_H-M   'P 1'
#
loop_
_entity.id
_entity.type
_entity.pdbx_description
1 polymer ?
#
loop_
_entity_poly.entity_id
_entity_poly.type
_entity_poly.pdbx_seq_one_letter_code
_entity_poly.pdbx_strand_id
1 'polypeptide(L)'
;MMQVAVYTCEDCGFEIYQEVTARIFMPLFECPSRRCVMNKSKGNVILQLRASKFLRFQEAKIQELAEHVPKGHIPRTMTVHLRGELTRKVAPGDVVELSGIFHPIPYVGVT
;
A
#
# COMPACT_ATOMS: atom_id res chain seq x y z
N MET A 1 4.10 -1.88 -3.12
CA MET A 1 3.35 -0.97 -2.21
C MET A 1 4.34 -0.21 -1.35
N MET A 2 4.19 1.10 -1.20
CA MET A 2 5.08 1.91 -0.34
C MET A 2 4.80 1.63 1.14
N GLN A 3 5.83 1.62 1.96
CA GLN A 3 5.75 1.45 3.42
C GLN A 3 6.28 2.67 4.15
N VAL A 4 7.34 3.29 3.60
CA VAL A 4 7.91 4.54 4.10
C VAL A 4 8.14 5.43 2.89
N ALA A 5 7.51 6.60 2.88
CA ALA A 5 7.76 7.65 1.91
C ALA A 5 8.88 8.56 2.45
N VAL A 6 9.94 8.71 1.66
CA VAL A 6 11.07 9.59 2.01
C VAL A 6 11.00 10.83 1.17
N TYR A 7 11.01 12.00 1.82
CA TYR A 7 11.02 13.31 1.17
C TYR A 7 12.34 14.01 1.48
N THR A 8 12.86 14.75 0.51
CA THR A 8 14.03 15.62 0.70
C THR A 8 13.62 17.05 0.45
N CYS A 9 13.98 17.95 1.37
CA CYS A 9 13.78 19.38 1.16
C CYS A 9 14.92 19.98 0.34
N GLU A 10 14.63 20.66 -0.77
CA GLU A 10 15.65 21.29 -1.61
C GLU A 10 16.31 22.51 -0.96
N ASP A 11 15.58 23.24 -0.10
CA ASP A 11 16.10 24.47 0.53
C ASP A 11 17.09 24.18 1.66
N CYS A 12 16.86 23.11 2.43
CA CYS A 12 17.66 22.81 3.63
C CYS A 12 18.38 21.46 3.60
N GLY A 13 18.06 20.57 2.65
CA GLY A 13 18.62 19.22 2.55
C GLY A 13 18.08 18.22 3.58
N PHE A 14 17.08 18.59 4.38
CA PHE A 14 16.54 17.70 5.43
C PHE A 14 15.71 16.55 4.82
N GLU A 15 15.95 15.34 5.30
CA GLU A 15 15.20 14.13 4.93
C GLU A 15 14.05 13.86 5.91
N ILE A 16 12.88 13.59 5.36
CA ILE A 16 11.64 13.38 6.12
C ILE A 16 11.12 11.98 5.83
N TYR A 17 10.83 11.23 6.88
CA TYR A 17 10.36 9.85 6.79
C TYR A 17 8.90 9.78 7.24
N GLN A 18 8.00 9.47 6.31
CA GLN A 18 6.57 9.32 6.57
C GLN A 18 6.18 7.85 6.45
N GLU A 19 5.65 7.27 7.53
CA GLU A 19 5.10 5.91 7.51
C GLU A 19 3.77 5.88 6.74
N VAL A 20 3.63 4.89 5.86
CA VAL A 20 2.44 4.71 5.00
C VAL A 20 1.64 3.53 5.54
N THR A 21 0.57 3.82 6.29
CA THR A 21 -0.29 2.81 6.92
C THR A 21 -1.46 2.38 6.04
N ALA A 22 -1.91 3.25 5.14
CA ALA A 22 -3.06 3.06 4.26
C ALA A 22 -2.67 2.96 2.79
N ARG A 23 -3.59 2.45 1.95
CA ARG A 23 -3.40 2.39 0.49
C ARG A 23 -3.30 3.77 -0.16
N ILE A 24 -3.98 4.75 0.42
CA ILE A 24 -3.96 6.14 0.01
C ILE A 24 -3.48 6.93 1.24
N PHE A 25 -2.54 7.84 1.03
CA PHE A 25 -2.00 8.72 2.05
C PHE A 25 -1.77 10.10 1.44
N MET A 26 -1.80 11.14 2.26
CA MET A 26 -1.51 12.50 1.80
C MET A 26 0.00 12.74 1.80
N PRO A 27 0.57 13.26 0.71
CA PRO A 27 1.97 13.63 0.67
C PRO A 27 2.25 14.82 1.58
N LEU A 28 3.51 14.97 1.99
CA LEU A 28 3.96 16.15 2.71
C LEU A 28 4.20 17.30 1.74
N PHE A 29 3.76 18.50 2.14
CA PHE A 29 3.91 19.74 1.36
C PHE A 29 4.83 20.77 2.02
N GLU A 30 5.15 20.61 3.31
CA GLU A 30 5.97 21.56 4.06
C GLU A 30 7.09 20.81 4.79
N CYS A 31 8.27 21.44 4.84
CA CYS A 31 9.42 20.86 5.53
C CYS A 31 9.31 21.09 7.05
N PRO A 32 9.30 20.02 7.89
CA PRO A 32 9.25 20.14 9.34
C PRO A 32 10.61 20.49 9.97
N SER A 33 11.64 20.78 9.16
CA SER A 33 12.98 21.05 9.67
C SER A 33 13.03 22.36 10.44
N ARG A 34 13.81 22.40 11.52
CA ARG A 34 14.02 23.63 12.32
C ARG A 34 14.57 24.78 11.46
N ARG A 35 15.39 24.49 10.45
CA ARG A 35 15.98 25.49 9.55
C ARG A 35 14.90 26.20 8.72
N CYS A 36 14.02 25.43 8.09
CA CYS A 36 12.92 26.01 7.30
C CYS A 36 11.92 26.77 8.17
N VAL A 37 11.59 26.22 9.34
CA VAL A 37 10.67 26.84 10.31
C VAL A 37 11.22 28.18 10.82
N MET A 38 12.49 28.24 11.24
CA MET A 38 13.13 29.48 11.73
C MET A 38 13.26 30.55 10.65
N ASN A 39 13.50 30.13 9.40
CA ASN A 39 13.61 31.05 8.26
C ASN A 39 12.24 31.49 7.71
N LYS A 40 11.12 31.07 8.32
CA LYS A 40 9.75 31.30 7.83
C LYS A 40 9.55 30.87 6.37
N SER A 41 10.32 29.88 5.92
CA SER A 41 10.23 29.28 4.59
C SER A 41 9.47 27.95 4.69
N LYS A 42 8.54 27.69 3.77
CA LYS A 42 7.78 26.42 3.76
C LYS A 42 8.61 25.21 3.30
N GLY A 43 9.77 25.45 2.66
CA GLY A 43 10.68 24.41 2.19
C GLY A 43 10.09 23.61 1.02
N ASN A 44 10.73 23.58 -0.15
CA ASN A 44 10.28 22.73 -1.25
C ASN A 44 10.60 21.26 -0.93
N VAL A 45 9.58 20.42 -0.69
CA VAL A 45 9.74 19.00 -0.36
C VAL A 45 9.44 18.12 -1.58
N ILE A 46 10.39 17.24 -1.91
CA ILE A 46 10.29 16.35 -3.06
C ILE A 46 10.34 14.90 -2.59
N LEU A 47 9.40 14.08 -3.05
CA LEU A 47 9.39 12.64 -2.78
C LEU A 47 10.54 11.94 -3.52
N GLN A 48 11.39 11.25 -2.77
CA GLN A 48 12.51 10.47 -3.28
C GLN A 48 12.15 8.98 -3.37
N LEU A 49 11.85 8.51 -4.57
CA LEU A 49 11.48 7.11 -4.80
C LEU A 49 12.62 6.13 -4.45
N ARG A 50 13.88 6.48 -4.70
CA ARG A 50 15.02 5.58 -4.41
C ARG A 50 15.30 5.43 -2.92
N ALA A 51 15.04 6.47 -2.13
CA ALA A 51 15.19 6.44 -0.68
C ALA A 51 13.96 5.84 0.03
N SER A 52 12.81 5.81 -0.64
CA SER A 52 11.57 5.26 -0.10
C SER A 52 11.60 3.73 0.01
N LYS A 53 10.90 3.19 1.01
CA LYS A 53 10.81 1.76 1.24
C LYS A 53 9.57 1.18 0.58
N PHE A 54 9.77 0.16 -0.26
CA PHE A 54 8.68 -0.58 -0.91
C PHE A 54 8.63 -2.03 -0.44
N LEU A 55 7.41 -2.54 -0.27
CA LEU A 55 7.13 -3.95 -0.06
C LEU A 55 6.46 -4.52 -1.31
N ARG A 56 6.84 -5.75 -1.68
CA ARG A 56 6.13 -6.51 -2.72
C ARG A 56 4.67 -6.68 -2.33
N PHE A 57 3.79 -6.45 -3.30
CA PHE A 57 2.34 -6.54 -3.14
C PHE A 57 1.73 -7.16 -4.39
N GLN A 58 0.81 -8.10 -4.20
CA GLN A 58 0.03 -8.73 -5.25
C GLN A 58 -1.41 -8.89 -4.76
N GLU A 59 -2.36 -8.52 -5.62
CA GLU A 59 -3.79 -8.78 -5.39
C GLU A 59 -4.21 -9.97 -6.25
N ALA A 60 -4.90 -10.93 -5.65
CA ALA A 60 -5.45 -12.10 -6.32
C ALA A 60 -6.95 -12.21 -6.03
N LYS A 61 -7.74 -12.60 -7.03
CA LYS A 61 -9.15 -12.95 -6.87
C LYS A 61 -9.26 -14.47 -6.87
N ILE A 62 -9.81 -15.01 -5.79
CA ILE A 62 -9.96 -16.45 -5.58
C ILE A 62 -11.44 -16.78 -5.71
N GLN A 63 -11.75 -17.84 -6.45
CA GLN A 63 -13.10 -18.37 -6.62
C GLN A 63 -13.25 -19.66 -5.84
N GLU A 64 -14.45 -19.93 -5.34
CA GLU A 64 -14.79 -21.22 -4.75
C GLU A 64 -14.62 -22.37 -5.76
N LEU A 65 -14.25 -23.55 -5.27
CA LEU A 65 -14.25 -24.78 -6.08
C LEU A 65 -15.67 -25.12 -6.50
N ALA A 66 -15.85 -25.53 -7.76
CA ALA A 66 -17.17 -25.82 -8.33
C ALA A 66 -17.96 -26.87 -7.52
N GLU A 67 -17.26 -27.83 -6.92
CA GLU A 67 -17.85 -28.89 -6.09
C GLU A 67 -18.45 -28.38 -4.77
N HIS A 68 -17.98 -27.24 -4.27
CA HIS A 68 -18.48 -26.61 -3.04
C HIS A 68 -19.64 -25.64 -3.30
N VAL A 69 -19.98 -25.37 -4.57
CA VAL A 69 -21.04 -24.43 -4.93
C VAL A 69 -22.42 -25.12 -4.86
N PRO A 70 -23.37 -24.60 -4.06
CA PRO A 70 -24.71 -25.17 -4.00
C PRO A 70 -25.42 -25.15 -5.36
N LYS A 71 -26.27 -26.16 -5.61
CA LYS A 71 -27.06 -26.23 -6.85
C LYS A 71 -27.89 -24.97 -7.04
N GLY A 72 -27.76 -24.35 -8.22
CA GLY A 72 -28.47 -23.12 -8.58
C GLY A 72 -27.78 -21.82 -8.14
N HIS A 73 -26.63 -21.87 -7.45
CA HIS A 73 -25.86 -20.69 -7.08
C HIS A 73 -24.72 -20.42 -8.08
N ILE A 74 -24.29 -19.15 -8.14
CA ILE A 74 -23.10 -18.72 -8.88
C ILE A 74 -21.91 -18.75 -7.91
N PRO A 75 -20.73 -19.26 -8.32
CA PRO A 75 -19.57 -19.31 -7.43
C PRO A 75 -19.15 -17.90 -7.00
N ARG A 76 -18.84 -17.73 -5.73
CA ARG A 76 -18.43 -16.43 -5.17
C ARG A 76 -16.93 -16.25 -5.32
N THR A 77 -16.51 -14.99 -5.26
CA THR A 77 -15.10 -14.62 -5.29
C THR A 77 -14.71 -13.83 -4.05
N MET A 78 -13.47 -13.99 -3.63
CA MET A 78 -12.84 -13.24 -2.55
C MET A 78 -11.53 -12.62 -3.04
N THR A 79 -11.25 -11.39 -2.63
CA THR A 79 -9.98 -10.72 -2.94
C THR A 79 -8.98 -10.98 -1.81
N VAL A 80 -7.79 -11.42 -2.17
CA VAL A 80 -6.69 -11.72 -1.24
C VAL A 80 -5.49 -10.85 -1.56
N HIS A 81 -4.87 -10.27 -0.54
CA HIS A 81 -3.65 -9.46 -0.66
C HIS A 81 -2.43 -10.24 -0.19
N LEU A 82 -1.56 -10.59 -1.13
CA LEU A 82 -0.28 -11.22 -0.85
C LEU A 82 0.79 -10.14 -0.70
N ARG A 83 1.57 -10.22 0.37
CA ARG A 83 2.61 -9.24 0.72
C ARG A 83 3.96 -9.93 0.89
N GLY A 84 5.04 -9.21 0.59
CA GLY A 84 6.41 -9.70 0.78
C GLY A 84 6.72 -10.96 -0.03
N GLU A 85 7.26 -11.98 0.64
CA GLU A 85 7.68 -13.25 0.00
C GLU A 85 6.51 -14.12 -0.49
N LEU A 86 5.28 -13.84 -0.08
CA LEU A 86 4.10 -14.57 -0.57
C LEU A 86 3.70 -14.14 -1.98
N THR A 87 4.20 -13.01 -2.45
CA THR A 87 3.96 -12.58 -3.83
C THR A 87 4.59 -13.57 -4.82
N ARG A 88 3.89 -13.79 -5.94
CA ARG A 88 4.28 -14.72 -7.02
C ARG A 88 4.28 -16.21 -6.65
N LYS A 89 3.71 -16.58 -5.51
CA LYS A 89 3.53 -17.99 -5.13
C LYS A 89 2.30 -18.66 -5.73
N VAL A 90 1.40 -17.87 -6.31
CA VAL A 90 0.15 -18.35 -6.93
C VAL A 90 0.06 -17.84 -8.36
N ALA A 91 -0.44 -18.70 -9.24
CA ALA A 91 -0.71 -18.43 -10.65
C ALA A 91 -2.20 -18.64 -10.98
N PRO A 92 -2.70 -18.08 -12.09
CA PRO A 92 -4.06 -18.31 -12.53
C PRO A 92 -4.31 -19.80 -12.83
N GLY A 93 -5.40 -20.34 -12.29
CA GLY A 93 -5.78 -21.74 -12.46
C GLY A 93 -5.27 -22.69 -11.36
N ASP A 94 -4.38 -22.22 -10.49
CA ASP A 94 -3.92 -23.01 -9.35
C ASP A 94 -5.07 -23.26 -8.37
N VAL A 95 -5.18 -24.51 -7.90
CA VAL A 95 -6.00 -24.85 -6.74
C VAL A 95 -5.14 -24.65 -5.50
N VAL A 96 -5.52 -23.68 -4.66
CA VAL A 96 -4.71 -23.21 -3.54
C VAL A 96 -5.50 -23.24 -2.23
N GLU A 97 -4.79 -23.59 -1.16
CA GLU A 97 -5.27 -23.38 0.21
C GLU A 97 -4.56 -22.16 0.79
N LEU A 98 -5.33 -21.21 1.32
CA LEU A 98 -4.82 -19.93 1.81
C LEU A 98 -5.15 -19.77 3.30
N SER A 99 -4.14 -19.40 4.09
CA SER A 99 -4.32 -19.01 5.49
C SER A 99 -3.88 -17.57 5.68
N GLY A 100 -4.62 -16.81 6.48
CA GLY A 100 -4.35 -15.40 6.70
C GLY A 100 -5.35 -14.73 7.63
N ILE A 101 -5.32 -13.40 7.66
CA ILE A 101 -6.19 -12.58 8.49
C ILE A 101 -7.29 -11.99 7.61
N PHE A 102 -8.55 -12.16 8.02
CA PHE A 102 -9.67 -11.50 7.38
C PHE A 102 -9.80 -10.07 7.93
N HIS A 103 -9.60 -9.07 7.08
CA HIS A 103 -9.65 -7.67 7.47
C HIS A 103 -10.56 -6.87 6.52
N PRO A 104 -11.55 -6.12 7.03
CA PRO A 104 -12.38 -5.27 6.19
C PRO A 104 -11.54 -4.14 5.58
N ILE A 105 -11.85 -3.80 4.34
CA ILE A 105 -11.21 -2.67 3.65
C ILE A 105 -12.14 -1.47 3.81
N PRO A 106 -11.68 -0.38 4.46
CA PRO A 106 -12.47 0.85 4.53
C PRO A 106 -12.69 1.40 3.11
N TYR A 107 -13.93 1.74 2.81
CA TYR A 107 -14.28 2.38 1.55
C TYR A 107 -13.82 3.84 1.56
N VAL A 108 -12.98 4.19 0.60
CA VAL A 108 -12.50 5.56 0.37
C VAL A 108 -13.25 6.13 -0.83
N GLY A 109 -14.54 6.43 -0.65
CA GLY A 109 -15.30 7.21 -1.61
C GLY A 109 -15.03 8.69 -1.41
N VAL A 110 -14.65 9.39 -2.47
CA VAL A 110 -14.66 10.86 -2.46
C VAL A 110 -16.13 11.27 -2.52
N THR A 111 -16.63 11.94 -1.48
CA THR A 111 -17.94 12.62 -1.53
C THR A 111 -17.77 13.95 -2.26
#